data_AF-A0A963A5B4-F1
#
_entry.id   AF-A0A963A5B4-F1
#
_cell.length_a   1.000
_cell.length_b   1.000
_cell.length_c   1.000
_cell.angle_alpha   90.00
_cell.angle_beta   90.00
_cell.angle_gamma   90.00
#
_symmetry.space_group_name_H-M   'P 1'
#
loop_
_entity.id
_entity.type
_entity.pdbx_description
1 polymer ?
#
loop_
_entity_poly.entity_id
_entity_poly.type
_entity_poly.pdbx_seq_one_letter_code
_entity_poly.pdbx_strand_id
1 'polypeptide(L)' 'LDQVWGANVYVEERTVDVHIRRLRKSLQSPHGDYSNLIQTVRGTGYRFSARGLG' A
#
# COMPACT_ATOMS: atom_id res chain seq x y z
N LEU A 1 -12.70 14.31 7.36
CA LEU A 1 -11.78 13.61 6.44
C LEU A 1 -10.37 13.92 6.95
N ASP A 2 -10.13 13.68 8.24
CA ASP A 2 -9.02 14.26 9.02
C ASP A 2 -8.42 13.25 10.00
N GLN A 3 -8.82 11.98 9.92
CA GLN A 3 -8.56 11.00 10.97
C GLN A 3 -7.45 10.00 10.67
N VAL A 4 -6.73 10.12 9.55
CA VAL A 4 -5.70 9.13 9.23
C VAL A 4 -4.31 9.74 9.12
N TRP A 5 -4.17 10.98 8.65
CA TRP A 5 -2.85 11.63 8.54
C TRP A 5 -3.01 13.13 8.76
N GLY A 6 -2.83 13.56 10.01
CA GLY A 6 -2.68 14.97 10.33
C GLY A 6 -1.54 15.56 9.51
N ALA A 7 -1.72 16.80 9.07
CA ALA A 7 -0.74 17.55 8.32
C ALA A 7 0.66 17.37 8.95
N ASN A 8 1.63 17.04 8.10
CA ASN A 8 3.06 16.94 8.40
C ASN A 8 3.61 15.57 8.83
N VAL A 9 3.20 14.49 8.17
CA VAL A 9 4.01 13.27 8.11
C VAL A 9 4.94 13.36 6.91
N TYR A 10 6.11 13.98 7.10
CA TYR A 10 7.25 13.80 6.21
C TYR A 10 7.91 12.44 6.51
N VAL A 11 7.15 11.34 6.36
CA VAL A 11 7.79 10.04 6.18
C VAL A 11 8.38 10.11 4.79
N GLU A 12 9.71 9.96 4.68
CA GLU A 12 10.36 9.94 3.37
C GLU A 12 9.57 9.01 2.46
N GLU A 13 9.01 9.55 1.39
CA GLU A 13 8.18 8.84 0.42
C GLU A 13 8.88 7.54 -0.05
N ARG A 14 10.21 7.61 -0.12
CA ARG A 14 11.12 6.49 -0.41
C ARG A 14 11.10 5.37 0.62
N THR A 15 10.94 5.68 1.91
CA THR A 15 10.77 4.66 2.96
C THR A 15 9.41 3.97 2.79
N VAL A 16 8.33 4.70 2.52
CA VAL A 16 7.00 4.10 2.29
C VAL A 16 7.03 3.14 1.10
N ASP A 17 7.60 3.57 -0.02
CA ASP A 17 7.70 2.75 -1.23
C ASP A 17 8.48 1.45 -0.99
N VAL A 18 9.58 1.50 -0.22
CA VAL A 18 10.34 0.31 0.16
C VAL A 18 9.48 -0.65 0.98
N HIS A 19 8.73 -0.13 1.96
CA HIS A 19 7.87 -0.96 2.80
C HIS A 19 6.70 -1.55 2.01
N ILE A 20 6.07 -0.77 1.14
CA ILE A 20 4.99 -1.25 0.27
C ILE A 20 5.49 -2.32 -0.70
N ARG A 21 6.69 -2.15 -1.26
CA ARG A 21 7.29 -3.15 -2.16
C ARG A 21 7.60 -4.45 -1.42
N ARG A 22 8.15 -4.37 -0.21
CA ARG A 22 8.41 -5.55 0.64
C ARG A 22 7.11 -6.24 1.03
N LEU A 23 6.11 -5.48 1.46
CA LEU A 23 4.81 -6.01 1.85
C LEU A 23 4.11 -6.72 0.68
N ARG A 24 4.08 -6.11 -0.52
CA ARG A 24 3.53 -6.77 -1.72
C ARG A 24 4.20 -8.11 -2.02
N LYS A 25 5.53 -8.20 -1.87
CA LYS A 25 6.25 -9.47 -2.03
C LYS A 25 5.86 -10.50 -0.97
N SER A 26 5.72 -10.09 0.29
CA SER A 26 5.30 -11.00 1.36
C SER A 26 3.85 -11.49 1.22
N LEU A 27 3.00 -10.74 0.50
CA LEU A 27 1.63 -11.12 0.18
C LEU A 27 1.51 -12.07 -1.01
N GLN A 28 2.61 -12.31 -1.74
CA GLN A 28 2.67 -13.35 -2.76
C GLN A 28 2.98 -14.67 -2.08
N SER A 29 2.06 -15.64 -2.20
CA SER A 29 2.22 -16.98 -1.62
C SER A 29 1.94 -18.06 -2.66
N PRO A 30 2.44 -19.30 -2.47
CA PRO A 30 2.05 -20.44 -3.31
C PRO A 30 0.55 -20.73 -3.33
N HIS A 31 -0.19 -20.24 -2.32
CA HIS A 31 -1.63 -20.46 -2.17
C HIS A 31 -2.48 -19.29 -2.68
N GLY A 32 -1.86 -18.25 -3.23
CA GLY A 32 -2.55 -17.08 -3.76
C GLY A 32 -1.68 -15.82 -3.72
N ASP A 33 -1.92 -14.93 -4.68
CA ASP A 33 -1.30 -13.61 -4.74
C ASP A 33 -2.27 -12.55 -4.21
N TYR A 34 -1.95 -12.02 -3.02
CA TYR A 34 -2.72 -10.96 -2.36
C TYR A 34 -2.10 -9.57 -2.54
N SER A 35 -1.03 -9.44 -3.33
CA SER A 35 -0.31 -8.17 -3.51
C SER A 35 -1.19 -7.07 -4.12
N ASN A 36 -2.21 -7.46 -4.89
CA ASN A 36 -3.19 -6.56 -5.50
C ASN A 36 -4.19 -5.94 -4.52
N LEU A 37 -4.23 -6.42 -3.27
CA LEU A 37 -4.99 -5.77 -2.20
C LEU A 37 -4.45 -4.37 -1.88
N ILE A 38 -3.17 -4.12 -2.17
CA ILE A 38 -2.54 -2.81 -1.99
C ILE A 38 -2.50 -2.11 -3.35
N GLN A 39 -3.34 -1.11 -3.52
CA GLN A 39 -3.49 -0.36 -4.78
C GLN A 39 -2.76 0.98 -4.70
N THR A 40 -2.09 1.34 -5.79
CA THR A 40 -1.47 2.66 -5.94
C THR A 40 -2.52 3.67 -6.42
N VAL A 41 -2.68 4.75 -5.67
CA VAL A 41 -3.51 5.91 -6.03
C VAL A 41 -2.57 7.03 -6.45
N ARG A 42 -2.52 7.31 -7.75
CA ARG A 42 -1.60 8.31 -8.33
C ARG A 42 -1.83 9.67 -7.68
N GLY A 43 -0.75 10.32 -7.24
CA GLY A 43 -0.79 11.63 -6.59
C GLY A 43 -1.29 11.63 -5.15
N THR A 44 -1.56 10.46 -4.55
CA THR A 44 -2.05 10.36 -3.16
C THR A 44 -1.28 9.33 -2.33
N GLY A 45 -0.89 8.19 -2.92
CA GLY A 45 -0.14 7.14 -2.22
C GLY A 45 -0.75 5.76 -2.44
N TYR A 46 -1.00 5.02 -1.35
CA TYR A 46 -1.45 3.63 -1.40
C TYR A 46 -2.74 3.42 -0.60
N ARG A 47 -3.60 2.50 -1.03
CA ARG A 47 -4.78 2.08 -0.26
C ARG A 47 -4.92 0.57 -0.22
N PHE A 48 -5.61 0.07 0.81
CA PHE A 48 -6.09 -1.30 0.84
C PHE A 48 -7.46 -1.40 0.16
N SER A 49 -7.70 -2.45 -0.64
CA SER A 49 -8.98 -2.69 -1.31
C SER A 49 -9.17 -4.17 -1.66
N ALA A 50 -10.23 -4.78 -1.12
CA ALA A 50 -10.64 -6.15 -1.44
C ALA A 50 -11.08 -6.35 -2.90
N ARG A 51 -11.39 -5.26 -3.64
CA ARG A 51 -11.73 -5.32 -5.07
C ARG A 51 -10.57 -5.79 -5.96
N GLY A 52 -9.36 -5.93 -5.43
CA GLY A 52 -8.18 -6.43 -6.15
C GLY A 52 -8.06 -7.95 -6.21
N LEU A 53 -8.94 -8.69 -5.51
CA LEU A 53 -9.05 -10.15 -5.60
C LEU A 53 -10.00 -10.47 -6.76
N GLY A 54 -9.43 -10.62 -7.96
CA GLY A 54 -10.09 -11.16 -9.14
C GLY A 54 -9.46 -12.49 -9.53
#